data_AF-A0A1E3JQR3-F1
#
_entry.id   AF-A0A1E3JQR3-F1
#
_cell.length_a   1.000
_cell.length_b   1.000
_cell.length_c   1.000
_cell.angle_alpha   90.00
_cell.angle_beta   90.00
_cell.angle_gamma   90.00
#
_symmetry.space_group_name_H-M   'P 1'
#
loop_
_entity.id
_entity.type
_entity.pdbx_description
1 polymer ?
#
loop_
_entity_poly.entity_id
_entity_poly.type
_entity_poly.pdbx_seq_one_letter_code
_entity_poly.pdbx_strand_id
1 'polypeptide(L)'
;MSDKKQNSPLPHILAILLTLTSTVFLFLVVLYNVPLSSSDRSNLSGRMWLLTVKPATSSTFSSSKGGDSYGFGIWGWCSWSDGGDGDCTNDSFWKITSSTEDVGSLGLPQSIAQSMSTAAFLLTFNLVTGIFLLCDLLYTIHFHSHAQPRIIAPLKLLPPKKIKMRTWHAQLLRNLWACCLAVVSLLAWSLPVIVIVGVGAGDVDGSWRGKIGLGWIL
;
A
#
# COMPACT_ATOMS: atom_id res chain seq x y z
N MET A 1 -8.54 47.52 3.04
CA MET A 1 -7.24 46.86 3.27
C MET A 1 -7.53 45.49 3.84
N SER A 2 -7.33 44.42 3.06
CA SER A 2 -7.50 43.05 3.56
C SER A 2 -6.14 42.58 4.08
N ASP A 3 -6.09 42.21 5.35
CA ASP A 3 -4.88 41.81 6.04
C ASP A 3 -4.12 40.73 5.27
N LYS A 4 -2.87 41.04 4.91
CA LYS A 4 -1.91 40.10 4.34
C LYS A 4 -1.47 39.13 5.43
N LYS A 5 -2.32 38.16 5.75
CA LYS A 5 -1.97 37.10 6.69
C LYS A 5 -1.03 36.13 5.99
N GLN A 6 0.26 36.23 6.29
CA GLN A 6 1.22 35.20 5.97
C GLN A 6 0.85 33.97 6.79
N ASN A 7 0.39 32.90 6.14
CA ASN A 7 0.23 31.61 6.83
C ASN A 7 1.56 31.23 7.45
N SER A 8 1.50 30.80 8.72
CA SER A 8 2.63 30.16 9.41
C SER A 8 3.23 29.07 8.51
N PRO A 9 4.56 28.84 8.52
CA PRO A 9 5.19 27.73 7.80
C PRO A 9 4.77 26.36 8.34
N LEU A 10 4.20 26.33 9.55
CA LEU A 10 3.89 25.13 10.32
C LEU A 10 2.96 24.13 9.59
N PRO A 11 1.86 24.53 8.92
CA PRO A 11 1.02 23.61 8.16
C PRO A 11 1.73 23.00 6.95
N HIS A 12 2.66 23.74 6.32
CA HIS A 12 3.43 23.24 5.18
C HIS A 12 4.45 22.20 5.63
N ILE A 13 5.16 22.47 6.73
CA ILE A 13 6.08 21.52 7.36
C ILE A 13 5.32 20.27 7.81
N LEU A 14 4.15 20.43 8.44
CA LEU A 14 3.31 19.31 8.85
C LEU A 14 2.86 18.47 7.64
N ALA A 15 2.46 19.11 6.54
CA ALA A 15 2.11 18.40 5.30
C ALA A 15 3.30 17.60 4.75
N ILE A 16 4.50 18.19 4.71
CA ILE A 16 5.72 17.46 4.31
C ILE A 16 5.95 16.25 5.21
N LEU A 17 5.89 16.41 6.54
CA LEU A 17 6.11 15.33 7.49
C LEU A 17 5.07 14.21 7.33
N LEU A 18 3.79 14.59 7.18
CA LEU A 18 2.70 13.63 7.00
C LEU A 18 2.84 12.85 5.68
N THR A 19 3.12 13.55 4.57
CA THR A 19 3.31 12.93 3.26
C THR A 19 4.57 12.07 3.24
N LEU A 20 5.67 12.51 3.85
CA LEU A 20 6.89 11.72 3.99
C LEU A 20 6.62 10.44 4.78
N THR A 21 6.00 10.56 5.95
CA THR A 21 5.68 9.41 6.81
C THR A 21 4.77 8.44 6.08
N SER A 22 3.71 8.93 5.43
CA SER A 22 2.80 8.11 4.61
C SER A 22 3.53 7.41 3.47
N THR A 23 4.40 8.11 2.75
CA THR A 23 5.18 7.55 1.64
C THR A 23 6.16 6.47 2.12
N VAL A 24 6.80 6.67 3.28
CA VAL A 24 7.67 5.66 3.90
C VAL A 24 6.85 4.43 4.30
N PHE A 25 5.70 4.60 4.96
CA PHE A 25 4.83 3.46 5.30
C PHE A 25 4.36 2.73 4.05
N LEU A 26 4.00 3.44 3.00
CA LEU A 26 3.53 2.82 1.77
C LEU A 26 4.67 2.14 1.00
N PHE A 27 5.87 2.71 1.02
CA PHE A 27 7.08 2.06 0.53
C PHE A 27 7.39 0.78 1.31
N LEU A 28 7.26 0.80 2.64
CA LEU A 28 7.40 -0.38 3.48
C LEU A 28 6.33 -1.42 3.15
N VAL A 29 5.05 -1.01 3.03
CA VAL A 29 3.98 -1.93 2.62
C VAL A 29 4.28 -2.55 1.27
N VAL A 30 4.73 -1.78 0.29
CA VAL A 30 5.08 -2.31 -1.03
C VAL A 30 6.27 -3.25 -0.92
N LEU A 31 7.40 -2.86 -0.33
CA LEU A 31 8.61 -3.70 -0.32
C LEU A 31 8.57 -4.89 0.65
N TYR A 32 7.96 -4.74 1.82
CA TYR A 32 7.92 -5.78 2.86
C TYR A 32 6.74 -6.75 2.70
N ASN A 33 5.89 -6.58 1.68
CA ASN A 33 4.71 -7.42 1.52
C ASN A 33 5.04 -8.89 1.19
N VAL A 34 6.16 -9.23 0.52
CA VAL A 34 6.55 -10.65 0.26
C VAL A 34 8.06 -10.81 -0.10
N PRO A 35 8.57 -12.04 -0.31
CA PRO A 35 9.82 -12.51 0.26
C PRO A 35 11.03 -12.00 -0.55
N LEU A 36 12.00 -11.38 0.13
CA LEU A 36 13.20 -10.87 -0.54
C LEU A 36 14.14 -11.99 -1.04
N SER A 37 13.88 -13.24 -0.64
CA SER A 37 14.69 -14.41 -0.98
C SER A 37 13.83 -15.67 -1.04
N SER A 38 14.17 -16.59 -1.95
CA SER A 38 13.61 -17.94 -2.02
C SER A 38 13.91 -18.79 -0.77
N SER A 39 14.85 -18.36 0.07
CA SER A 39 15.26 -19.05 1.30
C SER A 39 14.98 -18.23 2.57
N ASP A 40 13.89 -17.45 2.61
CA ASP A 40 13.58 -16.60 3.75
C ASP A 40 13.11 -17.44 4.95
N ARG A 41 13.96 -17.54 5.98
CA ARG A 41 13.76 -18.35 7.20
C ARG A 41 13.12 -17.58 8.37
N SER A 42 12.80 -16.31 8.18
CA SER A 42 12.32 -15.43 9.25
C SER A 42 10.81 -15.57 9.48
N ASN A 43 10.28 -15.18 10.66
CA ASN A 43 8.87 -15.28 11.08
C ASN A 43 7.84 -14.88 10.00
N LEU A 44 7.53 -15.78 9.06
CA LEU A 44 6.69 -15.53 7.89
C LEU A 44 5.27 -15.17 8.31
N SER A 45 4.75 -15.86 9.33
CA SER A 45 3.40 -15.66 9.87
C SER A 45 3.16 -14.28 10.50
N GLY A 46 4.23 -13.58 10.90
CA GLY A 46 4.16 -12.25 11.53
C GLY A 46 4.22 -11.07 10.54
N ARG A 47 4.49 -11.34 9.25
CA ARG A 47 4.75 -10.29 8.26
C ARG A 47 3.51 -9.46 7.94
N MET A 48 3.69 -8.14 7.85
CA MET A 48 2.60 -7.21 7.57
C MET A 48 2.03 -7.46 6.17
N TRP A 49 0.70 -7.48 6.04
CA TRP A 49 -0.01 -7.66 4.77
C TRP A 49 0.19 -9.02 4.07
N LEU A 50 0.84 -9.99 4.72
CA LEU A 50 0.85 -11.37 4.25
C LEU A 50 -0.47 -12.06 4.62
N LEU A 51 -1.21 -12.53 3.63
CA LEU A 51 -2.37 -13.39 3.84
C LEU A 51 -1.87 -14.80 4.16
N THR A 52 -1.92 -15.16 5.44
CA THR A 52 -1.56 -16.51 5.91
C THR A 52 -2.79 -17.40 5.91
N VAL A 53 -2.68 -18.57 5.30
CA VAL A 53 -3.72 -19.59 5.22
C VAL A 53 -3.20 -20.86 5.90
N LYS A 54 -3.97 -21.38 6.86
CA LYS A 54 -3.65 -22.61 7.63
C LYS A 54 -4.84 -23.58 7.68
N PRO A 55 -4.62 -24.90 7.85
CA PRO A 55 -5.71 -25.87 8.00
C PRO A 55 -6.56 -25.60 9.27
N ALA A 56 -7.89 -25.69 9.17
CA ALA A 56 -8.84 -25.38 10.24
C ALA A 56 -8.84 -26.40 11.41
N THR A 57 -8.20 -27.56 11.24
CA THR A 57 -7.94 -28.53 12.31
C THR A 57 -6.98 -27.96 13.37
N SER A 58 -6.25 -26.89 13.04
CA SER A 58 -5.46 -26.12 14.01
C SER A 58 -6.40 -25.22 14.82
N SER A 59 -6.64 -25.58 16.09
CA SER A 59 -7.51 -24.83 17.02
C SER A 59 -6.98 -23.44 17.38
N THR A 60 -5.78 -23.07 16.93
CA THR A 60 -5.13 -21.79 17.19
C THR A 60 -4.15 -21.51 16.05
N PHE A 61 -3.99 -20.25 15.62
CA PHE A 61 -2.91 -19.88 14.68
C PHE A 61 -1.50 -20.18 15.24
N SER A 62 -1.41 -20.47 16.54
CA SER A 62 -0.24 -20.93 17.30
C SER A 62 -0.16 -22.45 17.53
N SER A 63 -1.11 -23.25 16.99
CA SER A 63 -1.21 -24.69 17.27
C SER A 63 -0.39 -25.51 16.26
N SER A 64 0.57 -26.24 16.81
CA SER A 64 1.69 -26.95 16.18
C SER A 64 1.36 -28.35 15.68
N LYS A 65 0.20 -28.56 15.04
CA LYS A 65 -0.18 -29.90 14.55
C LYS A 65 -0.73 -29.89 13.13
N GLY A 66 0.19 -30.15 12.20
CA GLY A 66 -0.03 -31.06 11.06
C GLY A 66 -0.66 -30.42 9.82
N GLY A 67 0.10 -29.61 9.10
CA GLY A 67 -0.17 -29.23 7.71
C GLY A 67 0.71 -28.08 7.25
N ASP A 68 0.94 -28.00 5.94
CA ASP A 68 1.68 -26.89 5.36
C ASP A 68 0.87 -25.59 5.47
N SER A 69 1.55 -24.53 5.89
CA SER A 69 1.03 -23.18 5.94
C SER A 69 1.42 -22.43 4.68
N TYR A 70 0.53 -21.56 4.20
CA TYR A 70 0.78 -20.77 3.01
C TYR A 70 0.69 -19.28 3.35
N GLY A 71 1.59 -18.49 2.79
CA GLY A 71 1.59 -17.05 2.91
C GLY A 71 1.57 -16.42 1.53
N PHE A 72 0.55 -15.62 1.25
CA PHE A 72 0.38 -14.95 -0.02
C PHE A 72 0.55 -13.45 0.16
N GLY A 73 1.24 -12.79 -0.76
CA GLY A 73 1.09 -11.35 -0.87
C GLY A 73 1.43 -10.82 -2.26
N ILE A 74 1.76 -9.54 -2.30
CA ILE A 74 1.88 -8.73 -3.52
C ILE A 74 2.94 -9.24 -4.52
N TRP A 75 4.11 -9.67 -4.06
CA TRP A 75 5.27 -10.03 -4.89
C TRP A 75 5.54 -11.54 -4.99
N GLY A 76 4.70 -12.37 -4.38
CA GLY A 76 4.99 -13.79 -4.30
C GLY A 76 4.10 -14.53 -3.32
N TRP A 77 4.49 -15.76 -3.09
CA TRP A 77 3.92 -16.60 -2.05
C TRP A 77 5.00 -17.52 -1.47
N CYS A 78 4.78 -18.01 -0.26
CA CYS A 78 5.63 -19.00 0.38
C CYS A 78 4.78 -20.12 0.95
N SER A 79 5.30 -21.34 0.93
CA SER A 79 4.83 -22.44 1.78
C SER A 79 5.85 -22.72 2.86
N TRP A 80 5.38 -23.11 4.05
CA TRP A 80 6.25 -23.59 5.11
C TRP A 80 5.54 -24.61 5.98
N SER A 81 6.28 -25.61 6.45
CA SER A 81 5.83 -26.54 7.47
C SER A 81 6.20 -26.01 8.86
N ASP A 82 5.48 -26.39 9.91
CA ASP A 82 5.75 -25.94 11.28
C ASP A 82 7.21 -26.24 11.70
N GLY A 83 8.01 -25.18 11.89
CA GLY A 83 9.43 -25.26 12.30
C GLY A 83 10.45 -25.54 11.18
N GLY A 84 10.01 -25.55 9.92
CA GLY A 84 10.85 -25.76 8.74
C GLY A 84 11.23 -24.48 7.99
N ASP A 85 12.17 -24.63 7.06
CA ASP A 85 12.49 -23.59 6.06
C ASP A 85 11.29 -23.38 5.13
N GLY A 86 10.96 -22.12 4.84
CA GLY A 86 9.91 -21.77 3.88
C GLY A 86 10.45 -21.75 2.46
N ASP A 87 9.73 -22.37 1.53
CA ASP A 87 10.00 -22.27 0.09
C ASP A 87 9.16 -21.14 -0.50
N CYS A 88 9.85 -20.15 -1.07
CA CYS A 88 9.25 -18.89 -1.49
C CYS A 88 9.42 -18.67 -3.00
N THR A 89 8.31 -18.42 -3.67
CA THR A 89 8.29 -17.96 -5.07
C THR A 89 8.21 -16.44 -5.09
N ASN A 90 9.21 -15.79 -5.69
CA ASN A 90 9.23 -14.34 -5.93
C ASN A 90 9.03 -14.07 -7.43
N ASP A 91 7.80 -13.73 -7.79
CA ASP A 91 7.47 -13.30 -9.16
C ASP A 91 6.35 -12.27 -9.12
N SER A 92 6.51 -11.22 -9.92
CA SER A 92 5.43 -10.28 -10.19
C SER A 92 4.34 -11.01 -10.98
N PHE A 93 3.11 -11.04 -10.48
CA PHE A 93 2.02 -11.83 -11.06
C PHE A 93 2.24 -13.36 -10.95
N TRP A 94 2.76 -13.82 -9.82
CA TRP A 94 2.91 -15.24 -9.51
C TRP A 94 1.62 -16.03 -9.72
N LYS A 95 1.77 -17.29 -10.14
CA LYS A 95 0.69 -18.28 -10.21
C LYS A 95 1.11 -19.48 -9.38
N ILE A 96 0.14 -20.08 -8.69
CA ILE A 96 0.37 -21.38 -8.05
C ILE A 96 0.39 -22.41 -9.17
N THR A 97 1.53 -23.06 -9.39
CA THR A 97 1.64 -24.17 -10.34
C THR A 97 0.95 -25.39 -9.76
N SER A 98 0.14 -26.08 -10.58
CA SER A 98 -0.71 -27.21 -10.18
C SER A 98 0.05 -28.48 -9.75
N SER A 99 1.37 -28.41 -9.56
CA SER A 99 2.23 -29.53 -9.16
C SER A 99 2.25 -29.78 -7.66
N THR A 100 1.71 -28.86 -6.85
CA THR A 100 1.48 -29.09 -5.41
C THR A 100 0.03 -29.53 -5.24
N GLU A 101 -0.21 -30.85 -5.26
CA GLU A 101 -1.55 -31.47 -5.20
C GLU A 101 -2.39 -30.96 -4.01
N ASP A 102 -1.73 -30.57 -2.91
CA ASP A 102 -2.41 -30.00 -1.73
C ASP A 102 -3.00 -28.60 -1.96
N VAL A 103 -2.32 -27.71 -2.71
CA VAL A 103 -2.76 -26.31 -2.90
C VAL A 103 -3.83 -26.16 -3.98
N GLY A 104 -3.80 -27.04 -4.99
CA GLY A 104 -4.81 -27.07 -6.05
C GLY A 104 -6.22 -27.39 -5.52
N SER A 105 -6.30 -28.14 -4.41
CA SER A 105 -7.55 -28.50 -3.75
C SER A 105 -8.21 -27.35 -2.97
N LEU A 106 -7.49 -26.25 -2.70
CA LEU A 106 -8.00 -25.12 -1.92
C LEU A 106 -9.03 -24.26 -2.67
N GLY A 107 -9.15 -24.37 -4.01
CA GLY A 107 -10.04 -23.50 -4.84
C GLY A 107 -9.69 -21.99 -4.85
N LEU A 108 -8.88 -21.56 -3.88
CA LEU A 108 -8.31 -20.26 -3.64
C LEU A 108 -7.05 -19.85 -4.46
N PRO A 109 -6.37 -20.69 -5.29
CA PRO A 109 -5.07 -20.33 -5.89
C PRO A 109 -5.05 -19.14 -6.84
N GLN A 110 -5.95 -19.11 -7.82
CA GLN A 110 -5.83 -18.16 -8.93
C GLN A 110 -6.51 -16.83 -8.62
N SER A 111 -7.66 -16.87 -7.94
CA SER A 111 -8.41 -15.68 -7.57
C SER A 111 -7.65 -14.83 -6.55
N ILE A 112 -6.99 -15.44 -5.56
CA ILE A 112 -6.15 -14.72 -4.60
C ILE A 112 -4.91 -14.15 -5.28
N ALA A 113 -4.20 -14.93 -6.11
CA ALA A 113 -3.03 -14.47 -6.83
C ALA A 113 -3.34 -13.26 -7.73
N GLN A 114 -4.41 -13.34 -8.52
CA GLN A 114 -4.86 -12.24 -9.38
C GLN A 114 -5.27 -11.01 -8.56
N SER A 115 -5.96 -11.22 -7.43
CA SER A 115 -6.41 -10.13 -6.57
C SER A 115 -5.24 -9.44 -5.87
N MET A 116 -4.28 -10.20 -5.32
CA MET A 116 -3.08 -9.66 -4.67
C MET A 116 -2.16 -8.94 -5.66
N SER A 117 -2.02 -9.45 -6.87
CA SER A 117 -1.23 -8.76 -7.90
C SER A 117 -1.93 -7.50 -8.43
N THR A 118 -3.26 -7.48 -8.45
CA THR A 118 -4.02 -6.25 -8.77
C THR A 118 -3.87 -5.22 -7.64
N ALA A 119 -3.94 -5.66 -6.39
CA ALA A 119 -3.68 -4.83 -5.22
C ALA A 119 -2.26 -4.23 -5.23
N ALA A 120 -1.25 -5.02 -5.65
CA ALA A 120 0.12 -4.58 -5.85
C ALA A 120 0.24 -3.41 -6.83
N PHE A 121 -0.40 -3.56 -7.99
CA PHE A 121 -0.40 -2.55 -9.03
C PHE A 121 -1.02 -1.25 -8.50
N LEU A 122 -2.18 -1.32 -7.85
CA LEU A 122 -2.88 -0.17 -7.30
C LEU A 122 -2.08 0.53 -6.18
N LEU A 123 -1.42 -0.23 -5.29
CA LEU A 123 -0.52 0.33 -4.28
C LEU A 123 0.69 1.03 -4.89
N THR A 124 1.21 0.52 -6.01
CA THR A 124 2.33 1.17 -6.72
C THR A 124 1.92 2.54 -7.27
N PHE A 125 0.70 2.71 -7.80
CA PHE A 125 0.20 4.03 -8.21
C PHE A 125 0.07 5.01 -7.03
N ASN A 126 -0.37 4.52 -5.87
CA ASN A 126 -0.40 5.34 -4.65
C ASN A 126 1.01 5.76 -4.23
N LEU A 127 2.01 4.88 -4.34
CA LEU A 127 3.41 5.20 -4.04
C LEU A 127 3.94 6.30 -4.94
N VAL A 128 3.77 6.12 -6.25
CA VAL A 128 4.20 7.09 -7.25
C VAL A 128 3.53 8.45 -7.01
N THR A 129 2.21 8.45 -6.76
CA THR A 129 1.46 9.67 -6.45
C THR A 129 1.96 10.36 -5.17
N GLY A 130 2.24 9.59 -4.11
CA GLY A 130 2.81 10.10 -2.86
C GLY A 130 4.19 10.74 -3.04
N ILE A 131 5.07 10.11 -3.85
CA ILE A 131 6.38 10.66 -4.19
C ILE A 131 6.24 11.98 -4.96
N PHE A 132 5.36 12.06 -5.96
CA PHE A 132 5.13 13.30 -6.70
C PHE A 132 4.62 14.43 -5.78
N LEU A 133 3.67 14.14 -4.89
CA LEU A 133 3.18 15.12 -3.91
C LEU A 133 4.29 15.58 -2.96
N LEU A 134 5.16 14.67 -2.50
CA LEU A 134 6.29 15.00 -1.65
C LEU A 134 7.28 15.93 -2.38
N CYS A 135 7.63 15.60 -3.63
CA CYS A 135 8.48 16.44 -4.48
C CYS A 135 7.90 17.84 -4.67
N ASP A 136 6.58 17.95 -4.93
CA ASP A 136 5.89 19.23 -5.07
C ASP A 136 5.88 20.05 -3.77
N LEU A 137 5.67 19.41 -2.62
CA LEU A 137 5.72 20.04 -1.31
C LEU A 137 7.14 20.55 -0.97
N LEU A 138 8.17 19.77 -1.29
CA LEU A 138 9.57 20.16 -1.11
C LEU A 138 9.94 21.31 -2.04
N TYR A 139 9.53 21.26 -3.31
CA TYR A 139 9.80 22.31 -4.28
C TYR A 139 9.15 23.65 -3.86
N THR A 140 7.96 23.59 -3.25
CA THR A 140 7.22 24.77 -2.80
C THR A 140 7.63 25.29 -1.41
N ILE A 141 8.57 24.64 -0.70
CA ILE A 141 8.94 25.02 0.68
C ILE A 141 9.47 26.45 0.83
N HIS A 142 10.27 26.93 -0.13
CA HIS A 142 10.76 28.32 -0.13
C HIS A 142 9.86 29.27 -0.94
N PHE A 143 8.62 28.89 -1.24
CA PHE A 143 7.68 29.77 -1.91
C PHE A 143 7.23 30.87 -0.93
N HIS A 144 7.90 32.01 -0.99
CA HIS A 144 7.47 33.24 -0.33
C HIS A 144 6.68 34.09 -1.32
N SER A 145 5.37 34.24 -1.09
CA SER A 145 4.55 35.21 -1.83
C SER A 145 3.86 36.16 -0.87
N HIS A 146 4.01 37.45 -1.13
CA HIS A 146 3.33 38.54 -0.40
C HIS A 146 1.80 38.51 -0.56
N ALA A 147 1.30 37.82 -1.57
CA ALA A 147 -0.13 37.56 -1.77
C ALA A 147 -0.33 36.04 -1.91
N GLN A 148 -1.01 35.46 -0.94
CA GLN A 148 -1.32 34.03 -0.99
C GLN A 148 -2.41 33.77 -2.02
N PRO A 149 -2.29 32.70 -2.82
CA PRO A 149 -3.31 32.39 -3.79
C PRO A 149 -4.63 32.02 -3.10
N ARG A 150 -5.75 32.36 -3.76
CA ARG A 150 -7.10 32.07 -3.26
C ARG A 150 -7.30 30.56 -3.17
N ILE A 151 -7.85 30.10 -2.05
CA ILE A 151 -8.14 28.68 -1.78
C ILE A 151 -9.18 28.14 -2.77
N ILE A 152 -10.18 28.96 -3.08
CA ILE A 152 -11.23 28.66 -4.06
C ILE A 152 -10.92 29.46 -5.32
N ALA A 153 -10.29 28.81 -6.28
CA ALA A 153 -10.01 29.34 -7.61
C ALA A 153 -10.32 28.26 -8.65
N PRO A 154 -10.71 28.62 -9.89
CA PRO A 154 -10.91 27.65 -10.95
C PRO A 154 -9.62 26.87 -11.20
N LEU A 155 -9.74 25.55 -11.33
CA LEU A 155 -8.61 24.65 -11.53
C LEU A 155 -7.95 24.97 -12.88
N LYS A 156 -6.64 25.22 -12.87
CA LYS A 156 -5.84 25.40 -14.09
C LYS A 156 -4.84 24.26 -14.18
N LEU A 157 -5.16 23.28 -15.02
CA LEU A 157 -4.37 22.06 -15.21
C LEU A 157 -2.99 22.33 -15.81
N LEU A 158 -2.85 23.43 -16.55
CA LEU A 158 -1.60 23.86 -17.17
C LEU A 158 -1.11 25.18 -16.57
N PRO A 159 0.22 25.34 -16.41
CA PRO A 159 0.79 26.59 -15.94
C PRO A 159 0.48 27.70 -16.96
N PRO A 160 -0.10 28.83 -16.55
CA PRO A 160 -0.28 29.98 -17.42
C PRO A 160 1.10 30.51 -17.85
N LYS A 161 1.26 30.89 -19.13
CA LYS A 161 2.54 31.37 -19.70
C LYS A 161 3.25 32.49 -18.90
N LYS A 162 2.51 33.23 -18.08
CA LYS A 162 3.00 34.38 -17.31
C LYS A 162 3.35 34.06 -15.84
N ILE A 163 3.16 32.81 -15.38
CA ILE A 163 3.35 32.42 -13.97
C ILE A 163 4.57 31.52 -13.85
N LYS A 164 5.44 31.79 -12.87
CA LYS A 164 6.57 30.91 -12.53
C LYS A 164 6.05 29.54 -12.08
N MET A 165 6.67 28.44 -12.53
CA MET A 165 6.24 27.07 -12.20
C MET A 165 6.03 26.84 -10.70
N ARG A 166 6.95 27.32 -9.87
CA ARG A 166 6.83 27.22 -8.40
C ARG A 166 5.56 27.85 -7.84
N THR A 167 5.18 29.03 -8.35
CA THR A 167 3.95 29.72 -7.97
C THR A 167 2.73 28.93 -8.40
N TRP A 168 2.79 28.26 -9.55
CA TRP A 168 1.72 27.41 -10.04
C TRP A 168 1.55 26.13 -9.19
N HIS A 169 2.63 25.43 -8.83
CA HIS A 169 2.54 24.29 -7.90
C HIS A 169 2.01 24.71 -6.52
N ALA A 170 2.48 25.84 -5.98
CA ALA A 170 1.98 26.35 -4.71
C ALA A 170 0.49 26.76 -4.78
N GLN A 171 0.02 27.21 -5.95
CA GLN A 171 -1.40 27.46 -6.21
C GLN A 171 -2.19 26.16 -6.26
N LEU A 172 -1.65 25.11 -6.91
CA LEU A 172 -2.30 23.82 -7.06
C LEU A 172 -2.44 23.10 -5.70
N LEU A 173 -1.37 23.00 -4.92
CA LEU A 173 -1.35 22.37 -3.59
C LEU A 173 -2.28 23.04 -2.56
N ARG A 174 -2.66 24.30 -2.80
CA ARG A 174 -3.55 25.06 -1.92
C ARG A 174 -5.00 25.10 -2.42
N ASN A 175 -5.22 24.73 -3.68
CA ASN A 175 -6.53 24.77 -4.28
C ASN A 175 -7.40 23.65 -3.70
N LEU A 176 -8.55 24.01 -3.12
CA LEU A 176 -9.45 23.04 -2.49
C LEU A 176 -9.88 21.95 -3.47
N TRP A 177 -10.21 22.30 -4.70
CA TRP A 177 -10.65 21.35 -5.72
C TRP A 177 -9.51 20.41 -6.13
N ALA A 178 -8.29 20.92 -6.25
CA ALA A 178 -7.12 20.09 -6.53
C ALA A 178 -6.85 19.10 -5.39
N CYS A 179 -6.92 19.56 -4.14
CA CYS A 179 -6.77 18.70 -2.97
C CYS A 179 -7.88 17.65 -2.89
N CYS A 180 -9.14 18.03 -3.11
CA CYS A 180 -10.25 17.08 -3.14
C CYS A 180 -10.07 16.04 -4.25
N LEU A 181 -9.68 16.45 -5.45
CA LEU A 181 -9.38 15.52 -6.54
C LEU A 181 -8.23 14.58 -6.19
N ALA A 182 -7.15 15.09 -5.59
CA ALA A 182 -6.04 14.25 -5.14
C ALA A 182 -6.48 13.23 -4.08
N VAL A 183 -7.30 13.63 -3.11
CA VAL A 183 -7.87 12.73 -2.09
C VAL A 183 -8.75 11.67 -2.75
N VAL A 184 -9.65 12.06 -3.65
CA VAL A 184 -10.53 11.11 -4.37
C VAL A 184 -9.71 10.13 -5.21
N SER A 185 -8.67 10.60 -5.90
CA SER A 185 -7.77 9.72 -6.65
C SER A 185 -7.05 8.73 -5.73
N LEU A 186 -6.44 9.18 -4.63
CA LEU A 186 -5.77 8.29 -3.67
C LEU A 186 -6.74 7.26 -3.06
N LEU A 187 -7.98 7.67 -2.75
CA LEU A 187 -9.02 6.76 -2.27
C LEU A 187 -9.44 5.74 -3.33
N ALA A 188 -9.59 6.16 -4.59
CA ALA A 188 -9.97 5.27 -5.68
C ALA A 188 -8.95 4.15 -5.90
N TRP A 189 -7.66 4.41 -5.64
CA TRP A 189 -6.61 3.40 -5.73
C TRP A 189 -6.43 2.57 -4.45
N SER A 190 -6.66 3.15 -3.27
CA SER A 190 -6.44 2.47 -1.97
C SER A 190 -7.62 1.63 -1.48
N LEU A 191 -8.86 2.06 -1.72
CA LEU A 191 -10.05 1.31 -1.27
C LEU A 191 -10.15 -0.10 -1.88
N PRO A 192 -9.91 -0.31 -3.18
CA PRO A 192 -9.97 -1.65 -3.75
C PRO A 192 -8.94 -2.60 -3.13
N VAL A 193 -7.77 -2.11 -2.73
CA VAL A 193 -6.74 -2.89 -2.04
C VAL A 193 -7.25 -3.42 -0.70
N ILE A 194 -7.90 -2.55 0.09
CA ILE A 194 -8.47 -2.92 1.40
C ILE A 194 -9.59 -3.95 1.21
N VAL A 195 -10.45 -3.77 0.20
CA VAL A 195 -11.54 -4.71 -0.11
C VAL A 195 -10.99 -6.06 -0.56
N ILE A 196 -10.04 -6.07 -1.49
CA ILE A 196 -9.39 -7.29 -2.00
C ILE A 196 -8.77 -8.09 -0.85
N VAL A 197 -8.03 -7.43 0.03
CA VAL A 197 -7.37 -8.08 1.16
C VAL A 197 -8.39 -8.55 2.20
N GLY A 198 -9.41 -7.74 2.50
CA GLY A 198 -10.47 -8.09 3.45
C GLY A 198 -11.35 -9.26 2.99
N VAL A 199 -11.76 -9.28 1.72
CA VAL A 199 -12.53 -10.38 1.13
C VAL A 199 -11.67 -11.64 1.04
N GLY A 200 -10.40 -11.52 0.62
CA GLY A 200 -9.48 -12.67 0.55
C GLY A 200 -9.24 -13.33 1.92
N ALA A 201 -9.33 -12.60 3.02
CA ALA A 201 -9.26 -13.18 4.37
C ALA A 201 -10.57 -13.82 4.83
N GLY A 202 -11.71 -13.33 4.36
CA GLY A 202 -13.05 -13.80 4.75
C GLY A 202 -13.58 -14.98 3.93
N ASP A 203 -13.11 -15.15 2.70
CA ASP A 203 -13.60 -16.17 1.74
C ASP A 203 -12.79 -17.49 1.78
N VAL A 204 -12.02 -17.69 2.86
CA VAL A 204 -11.28 -18.95 3.05
C VAL A 204 -12.26 -20.01 3.55
N ASP A 205 -12.52 -21.00 2.71
CA ASP A 205 -13.54 -22.05 2.89
C ASP A 205 -13.30 -22.93 4.14
N GLY A 206 -14.37 -23.55 4.65
CA GLY A 206 -14.52 -24.11 6.01
C GLY A 206 -13.51 -25.16 6.52
N SER A 207 -12.55 -25.61 5.71
CA SER A 207 -11.42 -26.46 6.11
C SER A 207 -10.10 -25.69 6.30
N TRP A 208 -10.08 -24.38 6.03
CA TRP A 208 -8.92 -23.51 6.15
C TRP A 208 -9.28 -22.22 6.90
N ARG A 209 -8.27 -21.55 7.47
CA ARG A 209 -8.42 -20.27 8.16
C ARG A 209 -7.44 -19.25 7.59
N GLY A 210 -7.97 -18.12 7.13
CA GLY A 210 -7.19 -16.97 6.66
C GLY A 210 -6.94 -15.96 7.77
N LYS A 211 -5.72 -15.39 7.81
CA LYS A 211 -5.40 -14.22 8.63
C LYS A 211 -4.45 -13.32 7.87
N ILE A 212 -4.71 -12.02 7.95
CA ILE A 212 -3.76 -11.00 7.49
C ILE A 212 -2.78 -10.73 8.63
N GLY A 213 -1.49 -10.84 8.34
CA GLY A 213 -0.46 -10.43 9.29
C GLY A 213 -0.53 -8.92 9.53
N LEU A 214 -0.62 -8.54 10.80
CA LEU A 214 -0.70 -7.14 11.22
C LEU A 214 0.67 -6.44 11.22
N GLY A 215 1.78 -7.17 11.03
CA GLY A 215 3.14 -6.61 11.00
C GLY A 215 3.71 -6.20 12.36
N TRP A 216 2.91 -6.26 13.41
CA TRP A 216 3.29 -5.92 14.78
C TRP A 216 3.13 -7.13 15.69
N ILE A 217 3.95 -8.14 15.48
CA ILE A 217 4.19 -9.19 16.46
C ILE A 217 5.70 -9.48 16.42
N LEU A 218 6.40 -8.88 17.39
CA LEU A 218 7.63 -9.41 17.98
C LEU A 218 7.28 -10.73 18.69
#